data_AF-A0A7R9N086-F1
#
_entry.id   AF-A0A7R9N086-F1
#
_cell.length_a   1.000
_cell.length_b   1.000
_cell.length_c   1.000
_cell.angle_alpha   90.00
_cell.angle_beta   90.00
_cell.angle_gamma   90.00
#
_symmetry.space_group_name_H-M   'P 1'
#
loop_
_entity.id
_entity.type
_entity.pdbx_description
1 polymer ?
#
loop_
_entity_poly.entity_id
_entity_poly.type
_entity_poly.pdbx_seq_one_letter_code
_entity_poly.pdbx_strand_id
1 'polypeptide(L)'
;MKCESMRENVKEIMTRAIVLLGLSLLISLFFIEAALAVPSGDIEWGEPQVHLLHIGESVVRGDYVIEATDFFSNYALITIYDKDWHRLASNVTCTGEYVEWNNSINVSLLEVHTSIGNTSRLNVPVDQWIKIESRLVGVPRLTIALQSEKYLHTAGEEISINVSIRNYGTGRLKNARLVLNTDLTPVNGDKTEYDLYEIAADNTSEDNNLSKMINVRFKAPASIYNATYNITGVVTGEDLFGNLYRKEDTVHVKVLGSHRVEAHKYVRERAYIGEKVYVTLSVLNNGTVSLKNLTLTDALPKPLHPPPNYSLRWSFDLPPGAQKSISYPCIARSPGAYVLPPAVLNWEFNNINYTLQTERPRVVLSGPSVSVVKTANRTKIPPNGRVKISLVATNTGDQAAVVRIEDHIPEGVKLVSGDLYRSLIVYQNETKRHTYTLELPANGTIILPPALTSTTDLLQFYEDPGQLPYSRHNIRSRTNTLELIVEPLKISHEDEIMRTIVTPTPRPFVVEVKETPLPVPAKSGKTPGARIVTAIFVFVAASSLTRKFKFK
;
A
#
# COMPACT_ATOMS: atom_id res chain seq x y z
N MET A 1 -90.88 21.71 55.43
CA MET A 1 -89.78 20.72 55.55
C MET A 1 -88.99 20.45 54.27
N LYS A 2 -89.55 20.45 53.05
CA LYS A 2 -88.76 20.15 51.81
C LYS A 2 -87.85 21.29 51.30
N CYS A 3 -88.16 22.56 51.55
CA CYS A 3 -87.33 23.69 51.09
C CYS A 3 -86.08 23.98 51.95
N GLU A 4 -86.11 23.71 53.26
CA GLU A 4 -84.96 23.94 54.14
C GLU A 4 -83.86 22.89 53.93
N SER A 5 -84.23 21.62 53.79
CA SER A 5 -83.29 20.52 53.49
C SER A 5 -82.57 20.72 52.14
N MET A 6 -83.25 21.31 51.15
CA MET A 6 -82.64 21.58 49.83
C MET A 6 -81.66 22.76 49.88
N ARG A 7 -81.89 23.75 50.75
CA ARG A 7 -81.00 24.91 50.92
C ARG A 7 -79.72 24.55 51.72
N GLU A 8 -79.83 23.65 52.69
CA GLU A 8 -78.69 23.07 53.41
C GLU A 8 -77.80 22.22 52.47
N ASN A 9 -78.39 21.33 51.67
CA ASN A 9 -77.64 20.52 50.71
C ASN A 9 -76.90 21.36 49.65
N VAL A 10 -77.50 22.46 49.17
CA VAL A 10 -76.84 23.36 48.20
C VAL A 10 -75.68 24.13 48.84
N LYS A 11 -75.81 24.54 50.12
CA LYS A 11 -74.72 25.16 50.87
C LYS A 11 -73.56 24.19 51.09
N GLU A 12 -73.85 22.93 51.42
CA GLU A 12 -72.82 21.91 51.63
C GLU A 12 -72.07 21.59 50.33
N ILE A 13 -72.78 21.48 49.21
CA ILE A 13 -72.17 21.25 47.88
C ILE A 13 -71.32 22.45 47.44
N MET A 14 -71.80 23.68 47.64
CA MET A 14 -71.02 24.90 47.34
C MET A 14 -69.76 25.01 48.22
N THR A 15 -69.86 24.67 49.50
CA THR A 15 -68.72 24.70 50.43
C THR A 15 -67.66 23.68 50.02
N ARG A 16 -68.07 22.46 49.66
CA ARG A 16 -67.15 21.43 49.15
C ARG A 16 -66.51 21.82 47.81
N ALA A 17 -67.25 22.49 46.92
CA ALA A 17 -66.72 22.97 45.64
C ALA A 17 -65.68 24.10 45.82
N ILE A 18 -65.92 25.02 46.76
CA ILE A 18 -64.97 26.11 47.08
C ILE A 18 -63.69 25.55 47.72
N VAL A 19 -63.80 24.56 48.60
CA VAL A 19 -62.65 23.89 49.20
C VAL A 19 -61.84 23.12 48.16
N LEU A 20 -62.50 22.42 47.22
CA LEU A 20 -61.83 21.70 46.13
C LEU A 20 -61.15 22.63 45.13
N LEU A 21 -61.78 23.77 44.79
CA LEU A 21 -61.16 24.81 43.97
C LEU A 21 -59.97 25.47 44.67
N GLY A 22 -60.10 25.75 45.97
CA GLY A 22 -59.00 26.27 46.79
C GLY A 22 -57.83 25.29 46.89
N LEU A 23 -58.09 23.99 47.08
CA LEU A 23 -57.08 22.95 47.14
C LEU A 23 -56.41 22.73 45.78
N SER A 24 -57.17 22.77 44.68
CA SER A 24 -56.62 22.70 43.32
C SER A 24 -55.73 23.90 43.00
N LEU A 25 -56.10 25.11 43.46
CA LEU A 25 -55.29 26.30 43.28
C LEU A 25 -54.00 26.22 44.11
N LEU A 26 -54.09 25.74 45.35
CA LEU A 26 -52.94 25.54 46.24
C LEU A 26 -51.98 24.47 45.71
N ILE A 27 -52.52 23.36 45.19
CA ILE A 27 -51.73 22.30 44.53
C ILE A 27 -51.09 22.86 43.24
N SER A 28 -51.79 23.65 42.44
CA SER A 28 -51.19 24.29 41.26
C SER A 28 -50.10 25.31 41.62
N LEU A 29 -50.24 26.05 42.73
CA LEU A 29 -49.20 26.94 43.25
C LEU A 29 -47.98 26.15 43.75
N PHE A 30 -48.17 25.00 44.39
CA PHE A 30 -47.09 24.08 44.78
C PHE A 30 -46.38 23.42 43.59
N PHE A 31 -47.10 23.15 42.48
CA PHE A 31 -46.50 22.58 41.27
C PHE A 31 -45.81 23.62 40.39
N ILE A 32 -46.15 24.90 40.49
CA ILE A 32 -45.45 25.98 39.76
C ILE A 32 -44.07 26.27 40.39
N GLU A 33 -43.90 26.14 41.71
CA GLU A 33 -42.58 26.26 42.34
C GLU A 33 -41.71 24.99 42.22
N ALA A 34 -42.29 23.86 41.85
CA ALA A 34 -41.53 22.65 41.51
C ALA A 34 -40.98 22.68 40.07
N ALA A 35 -41.01 23.83 39.39
CA ALA A 35 -40.20 24.08 38.21
C ALA A 35 -38.72 24.16 38.62
N LEU A 36 -38.05 23.00 38.60
CA LEU A 36 -36.59 22.83 38.61
C LEU A 36 -35.87 23.92 39.43
N ALA A 37 -36.00 23.87 40.76
CA ALA A 37 -35.00 24.48 41.61
C ALA A 37 -33.67 23.75 41.36
N VAL A 38 -32.91 24.23 40.37
CA VAL A 38 -31.54 23.83 40.12
C VAL A 38 -30.79 24.08 41.42
N PRO A 39 -30.03 23.10 41.94
CA PRO A 39 -29.25 23.33 43.14
C PRO A 39 -28.37 24.56 42.93
N SER A 40 -28.31 25.43 43.92
CA SER A 40 -27.54 26.67 43.94
C SER A 40 -26.02 26.40 43.90
N GLY A 41 -25.54 25.85 42.80
CA GLY A 41 -24.16 26.02 42.38
C GLY A 41 -24.04 27.41 41.77
N ASP A 42 -22.95 28.12 42.09
CA ASP A 42 -22.67 29.42 41.48
C ASP A 42 -22.75 29.28 39.96
N ILE A 43 -23.63 30.05 39.32
CA ILE A 43 -23.80 30.04 37.86
C ILE A 43 -22.45 30.42 37.25
N GLU A 44 -21.96 29.55 36.37
CA GLU A 44 -20.71 29.79 35.66
C GLU A 44 -20.99 30.76 34.52
N TRP A 45 -20.52 31.99 34.67
CA TRP A 45 -20.67 33.02 33.67
C TRP A 45 -19.51 32.99 32.68
N GLY A 46 -19.82 33.12 31.39
CA GLY A 46 -18.84 33.27 30.33
C GLY A 46 -18.14 34.63 30.34
N GLU A 47 -17.27 34.83 29.34
CA GLU A 47 -16.45 36.04 29.21
C GLU A 47 -17.30 37.32 29.23
N PRO A 48 -16.98 38.31 30.09
CA PRO A 48 -17.72 39.56 30.15
C PRO A 48 -17.55 40.39 28.89
N GLN A 49 -18.63 41.05 28.47
CA GLN A 49 -18.59 42.09 27.44
C GLN A 49 -19.12 43.40 28.00
N VAL A 50 -18.30 44.43 27.92
CA VAL A 50 -18.62 45.77 28.40
C VAL A 50 -19.15 46.62 27.26
N HIS A 51 -20.28 47.27 27.48
CA HIS A 51 -20.93 48.15 26.50
C HIS A 51 -21.27 49.50 27.12
N LEU A 52 -21.23 50.53 26.28
CA LEU A 52 -21.73 51.87 26.60
C LEU A 52 -23.01 52.07 25.79
N LEU A 53 -24.11 52.42 26.47
CA LEU A 53 -25.41 52.62 25.86
C LEU A 53 -25.97 54.00 26.23
N HIS A 54 -26.38 54.77 25.23
CA HIS A 54 -27.20 55.97 25.43
C HIS A 54 -28.69 55.61 25.55
N ILE A 55 -29.53 56.57 25.94
CA ILE A 55 -30.98 56.35 26.12
C ILE A 55 -31.60 55.85 24.81
N GLY A 56 -32.33 54.74 24.90
CA GLY A 56 -33.02 54.13 23.76
C GLY A 56 -32.09 53.35 22.82
N GLU A 57 -30.79 53.23 23.15
CA GLU A 57 -29.90 52.33 22.45
C GLU A 57 -30.01 50.91 23.01
N SER A 58 -29.70 49.95 22.14
CA SER A 58 -29.70 48.53 22.46
C SER A 58 -28.44 47.86 21.95
N VAL A 59 -27.97 46.83 22.65
CA VAL A 59 -26.89 45.95 22.20
C VAL A 59 -27.35 44.50 22.11
N VAL A 60 -26.87 43.80 21.10
CA VAL A 60 -27.12 42.36 20.91
C VAL A 60 -26.03 41.55 21.61
N ARG A 61 -26.43 40.58 22.42
CA ARG A 61 -25.56 39.64 23.13
C ARG A 61 -26.09 38.22 23.01
N GLY A 62 -25.47 37.41 22.14
CA GLY A 62 -25.99 36.07 21.83
C GLY A 62 -27.38 36.17 21.19
N ASP A 63 -28.36 35.48 21.78
CA ASP A 63 -29.77 35.53 21.36
C ASP A 63 -30.60 36.61 22.08
N TYR A 64 -29.93 37.51 22.82
CA TYR A 64 -30.57 38.55 23.62
C TYR A 64 -30.31 39.95 23.06
N VAL A 65 -31.29 40.83 23.22
CA VAL A 65 -31.14 42.28 23.01
C VAL A 65 -31.28 42.97 24.36
N ILE A 66 -30.30 43.79 24.73
CA ILE A 66 -30.27 44.54 25.99
C ILE A 66 -30.50 46.00 25.65
N GLU A 67 -31.57 46.59 26.17
CA GLU A 67 -31.93 47.99 25.97
C GLU A 67 -31.88 48.75 27.30
N ALA A 68 -31.44 49.99 27.20
CA ALA A 68 -31.36 50.91 28.33
C ALA A 68 -32.35 52.06 28.08
N THR A 69 -33.52 52.01 28.73
CA THR A 69 -34.68 52.83 28.34
C THR A 69 -34.83 54.12 29.14
N ASP A 70 -34.32 54.17 30.37
CA ASP A 70 -34.39 55.36 31.22
C ASP A 70 -33.26 55.36 32.26
N PHE A 71 -32.66 56.54 32.53
CA PHE A 71 -31.52 56.72 33.44
C PHE A 71 -31.83 57.80 34.48
N PHE A 72 -31.65 57.47 35.76
CA PHE A 72 -31.84 58.43 36.86
C PHE A 72 -30.82 58.23 37.97
N SER A 73 -30.02 59.26 38.25
CA SER A 73 -28.96 59.21 39.27
C SER A 73 -27.99 58.04 39.02
N ASN A 74 -28.01 57.03 39.87
CA ASN A 74 -27.21 55.81 39.82
C ASN A 74 -28.05 54.58 39.40
N TYR A 75 -29.25 54.79 38.87
CA TYR A 75 -30.20 53.78 38.43
C TYR A 75 -30.42 53.83 36.92
N ALA A 76 -30.66 52.67 36.32
CA ALA A 76 -31.11 52.53 34.94
C ALA A 76 -32.22 51.49 34.82
N LEU A 77 -33.21 51.74 33.96
CA LEU A 77 -34.17 50.72 33.54
C LEU A 77 -33.52 49.89 32.43
N ILE A 78 -33.10 48.68 32.78
CA ILE A 78 -32.51 47.72 31.85
C ILE A 78 -33.59 46.72 31.46
N THR A 79 -33.76 46.53 30.15
CA THR A 79 -34.72 45.59 29.58
C THR A 79 -33.98 44.58 28.71
N ILE A 80 -34.24 43.29 28.94
CA ILE A 80 -33.73 42.18 28.14
C ILE A 80 -34.85 41.63 27.28
N TYR A 81 -34.60 41.52 25.98
CA TYR A 81 -35.48 40.92 24.99
C TYR A 81 -34.83 39.67 24.39
N ASP A 82 -35.64 38.80 23.79
CA ASP A 82 -35.15 37.83 22.81
C ASP A 82 -34.81 38.51 21.48
N LYS A 83 -34.22 37.76 20.54
CA LYS A 83 -33.88 38.22 19.19
C LYS A 83 -35.07 38.76 18.38
N ASP A 84 -36.30 38.39 18.75
CA ASP A 84 -37.55 38.76 18.09
C ASP A 84 -38.24 39.94 18.81
N TRP A 85 -37.52 40.60 19.74
CA TRP A 85 -37.97 41.73 20.55
C TRP A 85 -39.12 41.43 21.51
N HIS A 86 -39.32 40.18 21.91
CA HIS A 86 -40.21 39.87 23.02
C HIS A 86 -39.50 40.14 24.35
N ARG A 87 -40.14 40.92 25.22
CA ARG A 87 -39.57 41.29 26.52
C ARG A 87 -39.49 40.08 27.44
N LEU A 88 -38.27 39.75 27.87
CA LEU A 88 -37.97 38.65 28.77
C LEU A 88 -37.89 39.13 30.23
N ALA A 89 -37.07 40.16 30.47
CA ALA A 89 -36.89 40.75 31.80
C ALA A 89 -36.84 42.27 31.69
N SER A 90 -37.25 42.97 32.75
CA SER A 90 -37.09 44.43 32.85
C SER A 90 -37.00 44.81 34.30
N ASN A 91 -35.95 45.51 34.69
CA ASN A 91 -35.76 45.92 36.08
C ASN A 91 -35.08 47.29 36.19
N VAL A 92 -35.42 48.02 37.25
CA VAL A 92 -34.66 49.22 37.65
C VAL A 92 -33.45 48.73 38.43
N THR A 93 -32.27 48.84 37.82
CA THR A 93 -31.01 48.32 38.35
C THR A 93 -30.16 49.48 38.86
N CYS A 94 -29.61 49.37 40.06
CA CYS A 94 -28.67 50.38 40.57
C CYS A 94 -27.22 50.01 40.24
N THR A 95 -26.32 50.99 40.29
CA THR A 95 -24.90 50.79 40.00
C THR A 95 -24.31 49.77 40.99
N GLY A 96 -23.71 48.69 40.46
CA GLY A 96 -23.21 47.55 41.23
C GLY A 96 -24.21 46.38 41.35
N GLU A 97 -25.46 46.55 40.93
CA GLU A 97 -26.46 45.47 40.80
C GLU A 97 -26.55 44.95 39.36
N TYR A 98 -27.33 43.90 39.18
CA TYR A 98 -27.55 43.25 37.91
C TYR A 98 -29.02 42.92 37.66
N VAL A 99 -29.36 42.74 36.39
CA VAL A 99 -30.59 42.06 35.96
C VAL A 99 -30.21 40.75 35.30
N GLU A 100 -30.93 39.69 35.64
CA GLU A 100 -30.70 38.34 35.12
C GLU A 100 -31.98 37.79 34.51
N TRP A 101 -31.82 36.96 33.47
CA TRP A 101 -32.91 36.17 32.92
C TRP A 101 -32.55 34.68 32.93
N ASN A 102 -33.34 33.90 33.68
CA ASN A 102 -33.37 32.44 33.69
C ASN A 102 -31.98 31.77 33.69
N ASN A 103 -31.06 32.26 34.53
CA ASN A 103 -29.69 31.75 34.64
C ASN A 103 -28.90 31.71 33.31
N SER A 104 -29.36 32.44 32.29
CA SER A 104 -28.86 32.36 30.91
C SER A 104 -28.10 33.60 30.49
N ILE A 105 -28.49 34.76 31.02
CA ILE A 105 -27.80 36.04 30.82
C ILE A 105 -27.87 36.88 32.09
N ASN A 106 -26.74 37.49 32.45
CA ASN A 106 -26.59 38.46 33.53
C ASN A 106 -26.07 39.77 32.95
N VAL A 107 -26.72 40.88 33.29
CA VAL A 107 -26.37 42.23 32.87
C VAL A 107 -26.17 43.10 34.10
N SER A 108 -24.91 43.40 34.42
CA SER A 108 -24.51 44.25 35.54
C SER A 108 -24.42 45.71 35.11
N LEU A 109 -24.96 46.61 35.93
CA LEU A 109 -24.80 48.05 35.73
C LEU A 109 -23.51 48.51 36.41
N LEU A 110 -22.52 48.94 35.61
CA LEU A 110 -21.22 49.37 36.11
C LEU A 110 -21.17 50.86 36.42
N GLU A 111 -21.82 51.69 35.61
CA GLU A 111 -21.76 53.15 35.72
C GLU A 111 -22.99 53.79 35.07
N VAL A 112 -23.46 54.89 35.65
CA VAL A 112 -24.46 55.78 35.04
C VAL A 112 -23.86 57.18 34.96
N HIS A 113 -23.78 57.72 33.76
CA HIS A 113 -23.35 59.08 33.50
C HIS A 113 -24.55 59.94 33.13
N THR A 114 -24.72 61.05 33.83
CA THR A 114 -25.70 62.07 33.50
C THR A 114 -25.04 63.44 33.51
N SER A 115 -25.12 64.15 32.39
CA SER A 115 -24.68 65.55 32.29
C SER A 115 -25.88 66.46 32.06
N ILE A 116 -25.93 67.55 32.81
CA ILE A 116 -27.01 68.55 32.74
C ILE A 116 -26.47 69.79 32.04
N GLY A 117 -27.09 70.16 30.92
CA GLY A 117 -26.81 71.41 30.22
C GLY A 117 -27.75 72.51 30.69
N ASN A 118 -27.20 73.68 31.01
CA ASN A 118 -28.00 74.84 31.38
C ASN A 118 -28.43 75.59 30.12
N THR A 119 -29.62 75.25 29.61
CA THR A 119 -30.27 76.04 28.55
C THR A 119 -31.50 76.72 29.13
N SER A 120 -31.47 78.04 29.20
CA SER A 120 -32.64 78.91 29.45
C SER A 120 -33.56 78.46 30.61
N ARG A 121 -33.00 78.32 31.82
CA ARG A 121 -33.71 78.01 33.08
C ARG A 121 -34.39 76.63 33.16
N LEU A 122 -34.15 75.72 32.22
CA LEU A 122 -34.41 74.29 32.41
C LEU A 122 -33.08 73.53 32.49
N ASN A 123 -32.94 72.71 33.54
CA ASN A 123 -31.90 71.69 33.60
C ASN A 123 -32.29 70.59 32.62
N VAL A 124 -31.71 70.60 31.42
CA VAL A 124 -31.96 69.56 30.41
C VAL A 124 -30.78 68.60 30.39
N PRO A 125 -30.99 67.28 30.53
CA PRO A 125 -29.93 66.31 30.29
C PRO A 125 -29.41 66.45 28.85
N VAL A 126 -28.11 66.69 28.67
CA VAL A 126 -27.51 66.92 27.34
C VAL A 126 -26.71 65.73 26.82
N ASP A 127 -26.22 64.88 27.73
CA ASP A 127 -25.58 63.61 27.41
C ASP A 127 -25.76 62.66 28.59
N GLN A 128 -26.41 61.52 28.33
CA GLN A 128 -26.63 60.46 29.31
C GLN A 128 -26.29 59.12 28.67
N TRP A 129 -25.51 58.33 29.38
CA TRP A 129 -25.14 56.97 28.99
C TRP A 129 -24.95 56.10 30.22
N ILE A 130 -25.06 54.79 30.01
CA ILE A 130 -24.72 53.78 31.01
C ILE A 130 -23.60 52.91 30.49
N LYS A 131 -22.80 52.39 31.42
CA LYS A 131 -21.84 51.33 31.15
C LYS A 131 -22.37 50.05 31.78
N ILE A 132 -22.59 49.04 30.95
CA ILE A 132 -23.05 47.72 31.38
C ILE A 132 -21.99 46.67 31.11
N GLU A 133 -22.00 45.61 31.89
CA GLU A 133 -21.28 44.37 31.62
C GLU A 133 -22.29 43.24 31.41
N SER A 134 -22.20 42.52 30.30
CA SER A 134 -23.06 41.39 30.00
C SER A 134 -22.28 40.07 29.98
N ARG A 135 -22.82 39.06 30.67
CA ARG A 135 -22.29 37.69 30.69
C ARG A 135 -23.37 36.72 30.26
N LEU A 136 -23.03 35.85 29.30
CA LEU A 136 -23.86 34.69 28.97
C LEU A 136 -23.46 33.52 29.84
N VAL A 137 -24.37 32.59 30.05
CA VAL A 137 -24.05 31.37 30.78
C VAL A 137 -22.94 30.57 30.08
N GLY A 138 -22.04 30.01 30.88
CA GLY A 138 -20.89 29.26 30.43
C GLY A 138 -21.30 27.91 29.86
N VAL A 139 -20.75 27.57 28.71
CA VAL A 139 -20.99 26.28 28.03
C VAL A 139 -19.67 25.52 27.85
N PRO A 140 -19.65 24.19 28.07
CA PRO A 140 -18.50 23.36 27.75
C PRO A 140 -18.17 23.36 26.26
N ARG A 141 -16.88 23.33 25.93
CA ARG A 141 -16.38 23.18 24.55
C ARG A 141 -15.24 22.17 24.51
N LEU A 142 -15.62 20.92 24.28
CA LEU A 142 -14.72 19.78 24.37
C LEU A 142 -13.89 19.55 23.10
N THR A 143 -12.65 19.16 23.32
CA THR A 143 -11.76 18.56 22.33
C THR A 143 -11.21 17.26 22.90
N ILE A 144 -11.01 16.29 22.01
CA ILE A 144 -10.35 15.03 22.30
C ILE A 144 -9.38 14.76 21.15
N ALA A 145 -8.19 14.26 21.47
CA ALA A 145 -7.17 13.87 20.51
C ALA A 145 -6.57 12.53 20.93
N LEU A 146 -6.60 11.56 20.02
CA LEU A 146 -5.98 10.26 20.19
C LEU A 146 -4.71 10.19 19.34
N GLN A 147 -3.60 9.80 19.95
CA GLN A 147 -2.31 9.67 19.28
C GLN A 147 -1.68 8.31 19.61
N SER A 148 -1.28 7.60 18.57
CA SER A 148 -0.44 6.41 18.69
C SER A 148 1.02 6.81 18.56
N GLU A 149 1.91 6.23 19.37
CA GLU A 149 3.36 6.46 19.27
C GLU A 149 3.92 6.05 17.90
N LYS A 150 3.31 5.04 17.28
CA LYS A 150 3.65 4.57 15.94
C LYS A 150 2.44 4.02 15.19
N TYR A 151 2.47 4.13 13.86
CA TYR A 151 1.40 3.62 13.00
C TYR A 151 1.49 2.11 12.78
N LEU A 152 2.72 1.55 12.71
CA LEU A 152 2.95 0.15 12.33
C LEU A 152 3.48 -0.67 13.51
N HIS A 153 2.81 -1.79 13.79
CA HIS A 153 3.07 -2.70 14.91
C HIS A 153 3.25 -4.13 14.42
N THR A 154 3.98 -4.94 15.18
CA THR A 154 4.07 -6.39 14.93
C THR A 154 3.05 -7.15 15.77
N ALA A 155 2.63 -8.33 15.30
CA ALA A 155 1.72 -9.20 16.03
C ALA A 155 2.26 -9.55 17.43
N GLY A 156 1.47 -9.29 18.47
CA GLY A 156 1.86 -9.53 19.87
C GLY A 156 2.58 -8.36 20.54
N GLU A 157 2.88 -7.27 19.84
CA GLU A 157 3.42 -6.05 20.42
C GLU A 157 2.38 -5.29 21.28
N GLU A 158 2.82 -4.37 22.14
CA GLU A 158 1.93 -3.42 22.83
C GLU A 158 1.73 -2.15 22.00
N ILE A 159 0.49 -1.68 21.91
CA ILE A 159 0.08 -0.48 21.20
C ILE A 159 -0.26 0.59 22.24
N SER A 160 0.59 1.61 22.39
CA SER A 160 0.38 2.74 23.30
C SER A 160 -0.43 3.86 22.64
N ILE A 161 -1.56 4.22 23.25
CA ILE A 161 -2.41 5.34 22.83
C ILE A 161 -2.42 6.41 23.92
N ASN A 162 -2.06 7.63 23.54
CA ASN A 162 -2.21 8.82 24.35
C ASN A 162 -3.53 9.52 23.99
N VAL A 163 -4.37 9.72 24.99
CA VAL A 163 -5.65 10.43 24.88
C VAL A 163 -5.51 11.77 25.61
N SER A 164 -5.69 12.87 24.88
CA SER A 164 -5.75 14.22 25.44
C SER A 164 -7.17 14.75 25.32
N ILE A 165 -7.77 15.13 26.43
CA ILE A 165 -9.10 15.75 26.49
C ILE A 165 -8.94 17.14 27.08
N ARG A 166 -9.55 18.14 26.45
CA ARG A 166 -9.53 19.52 26.96
C ARG A 166 -10.86 20.22 26.75
N ASN A 167 -11.28 20.97 27.76
CA ASN A 167 -12.43 21.86 27.71
C ASN A 167 -11.94 23.30 27.50
N TYR A 168 -12.25 23.88 26.33
CA TYR A 168 -12.01 25.30 26.02
C TYR A 168 -13.27 26.15 26.24
N GLY A 169 -14.29 25.57 26.87
CA GLY A 169 -15.53 26.25 27.19
C GLY A 169 -15.39 27.07 28.45
N THR A 170 -16.30 28.02 28.63
CA THR A 170 -16.41 28.81 29.87
C THR A 170 -17.34 28.16 30.89
N GLY A 171 -17.90 26.98 30.56
CA GLY A 171 -18.65 26.12 31.48
C GLY A 171 -17.93 24.79 31.72
N ARG A 172 -18.00 24.27 32.95
CA ARG A 172 -17.43 22.99 33.39
C ARG A 172 -18.23 21.83 32.84
N LEU A 173 -17.54 20.72 32.58
CA LEU A 173 -18.17 19.46 32.22
C LEU A 173 -18.20 18.54 33.45
N LYS A 174 -19.40 18.23 33.95
CA LYS A 174 -19.64 17.31 35.07
C LYS A 174 -19.99 15.91 34.56
N ASN A 175 -19.91 14.92 35.46
CA ASN A 175 -20.13 13.50 35.15
C ASN A 175 -19.35 13.03 33.92
N ALA A 176 -18.14 13.56 33.76
CA ALA A 176 -17.33 13.35 32.58
C ALA A 176 -16.83 11.89 32.54
N ARG A 177 -17.01 11.22 31.40
CA ARG A 177 -16.59 9.83 31.17
C ARG A 177 -15.94 9.68 29.80
N LEU A 178 -14.87 8.90 29.74
CA LEU A 178 -14.22 8.47 28.50
C LEU A 178 -14.47 6.98 28.27
N VAL A 179 -14.87 6.64 27.04
CA VAL A 179 -14.99 5.25 26.56
C VAL A 179 -14.15 5.07 25.30
N LEU A 180 -13.28 4.06 25.28
CA LEU A 180 -12.47 3.66 24.15
C LEU A 180 -13.08 2.43 23.47
N ASN A 181 -13.59 2.62 22.25
CA ASN A 181 -14.17 1.57 21.43
C ASN A 181 -13.10 1.02 20.47
N THR A 182 -12.78 -0.27 20.62
CA THR A 182 -11.81 -0.98 19.79
C THR A 182 -12.00 -2.49 19.92
N ASP A 183 -11.61 -3.24 18.88
CA ASP A 183 -11.54 -4.71 18.90
C ASP A 183 -10.25 -5.23 19.55
N LEU A 184 -9.38 -4.32 20.01
CA LEU A 184 -8.13 -4.64 20.68
C LEU A 184 -8.35 -4.90 22.18
N THR A 185 -7.58 -5.83 22.74
CA THR A 185 -7.63 -6.12 24.18
C THR A 185 -6.70 -5.20 24.95
N PRO A 186 -7.14 -4.52 26.03
CA PRO A 186 -6.24 -3.72 26.87
C PRO A 186 -5.22 -4.62 27.59
N VAL A 187 -4.02 -4.09 27.82
CA VAL A 187 -2.96 -4.80 28.57
C VAL A 187 -3.32 -4.84 30.05
N ASN A 188 -2.93 -5.89 30.76
CA ASN A 188 -3.22 -6.11 32.19
C ASN A 188 -3.11 -4.82 33.03
N GLY A 189 -4.26 -4.33 33.51
CA GLY A 189 -4.37 -3.14 34.36
C GLY A 189 -4.97 -1.92 33.65
N ASP A 190 -4.83 -1.83 32.32
CA ASP A 190 -5.42 -0.76 31.53
C ASP A 190 -6.91 -1.03 31.29
N LYS A 191 -7.69 0.05 31.13
CA LYS A 191 -9.15 0.00 30.97
C LYS A 191 -9.55 0.64 29.66
N THR A 192 -10.74 0.34 29.18
CA THR A 192 -11.38 1.06 28.07
C THR A 192 -12.34 2.13 28.55
N GLU A 193 -12.61 2.21 29.84
CA GLU A 193 -13.55 3.17 30.42
C GLU A 193 -12.93 3.88 31.62
N TYR A 194 -13.11 5.20 31.66
CA TYR A 194 -12.55 6.07 32.69
C TYR A 194 -13.58 7.10 33.13
N ASP A 195 -13.85 7.14 34.44
CA ASP A 195 -14.61 8.22 35.06
C ASP A 195 -13.66 9.39 35.32
N LEU A 196 -13.90 10.49 34.62
CA LEU A 196 -13.12 11.73 34.71
C LEU A 196 -13.70 12.70 35.76
N TYR A 197 -14.95 12.45 36.17
CA TYR A 197 -15.77 13.22 37.10
C TYR A 197 -16.07 14.64 36.63
N GLU A 198 -15.06 15.50 36.62
CA GLU A 198 -15.19 16.90 36.22
C GLU A 198 -13.99 17.34 35.38
N ILE A 199 -14.27 18.14 34.35
CA ILE A 199 -13.28 18.87 33.55
C ILE A 199 -13.58 20.36 33.68
N ALA A 200 -12.63 21.12 34.20
CA ALA A 200 -12.79 22.54 34.51
C ALA A 200 -13.00 23.40 33.24
N ALA A 201 -13.42 24.65 33.41
CA ALA A 201 -13.66 25.62 32.34
C ALA A 201 -12.45 26.55 32.13
N ASP A 202 -12.13 26.91 30.89
CA ASP A 202 -10.88 27.60 30.49
C ASP A 202 -10.67 28.98 31.14
N ASN A 203 -11.73 29.58 31.69
CA ASN A 203 -11.70 30.85 32.41
C ASN A 203 -11.26 30.74 33.89
N THR A 204 -11.07 29.53 34.43
CA THR A 204 -10.51 29.33 35.77
C THR A 204 -8.99 29.22 35.68
N SER A 205 -8.29 30.35 35.87
CA SER A 205 -6.84 30.48 35.65
C SER A 205 -5.93 29.66 36.60
N GLU A 206 -6.49 28.92 37.55
CA GLU A 206 -5.74 28.18 38.57
C GLU A 206 -6.02 26.67 38.59
N ASP A 207 -6.93 26.17 37.76
CA ASP A 207 -7.33 24.76 37.84
C ASP A 207 -6.50 23.89 36.89
N ASN A 208 -5.62 23.05 37.44
CA ASN A 208 -4.87 22.04 36.68
C ASN A 208 -5.78 20.98 36.01
N ASN A 209 -7.10 21.06 36.24
CA ASN A 209 -8.10 20.13 35.77
C ASN A 209 -8.79 20.51 34.45
N LEU A 210 -8.27 21.49 33.71
CA LEU A 210 -8.75 21.88 32.37
C LEU A 210 -8.51 20.82 31.30
N SER A 211 -7.54 19.93 31.55
CA SER A 211 -7.16 18.87 30.62
C SER A 211 -6.95 17.54 31.34
N LYS A 212 -7.35 16.46 30.69
CA LYS A 212 -7.07 15.08 31.13
C LYS A 212 -6.16 14.41 30.11
N MET A 213 -5.09 13.79 30.60
CA MET A 213 -4.20 12.95 29.80
C MET A 213 -4.27 11.52 30.30
N ILE A 214 -4.56 10.59 29.41
CA ILE A 214 -4.67 9.17 29.72
C ILE A 214 -3.82 8.41 28.71
N ASN A 215 -2.94 7.54 29.20
CA ASN A 215 -2.22 6.58 28.39
C ASN A 215 -2.90 5.22 28.56
N VAL A 216 -3.22 4.56 27.45
CA VAL A 216 -3.84 3.23 27.43
C VAL A 216 -3.06 2.36 26.47
N ARG A 217 -2.69 1.15 26.92
CA ARG A 217 -2.01 0.17 26.08
C ARG A 217 -2.93 -0.96 25.71
N PHE A 218 -2.84 -1.36 24.45
CA PHE A 218 -3.56 -2.51 23.90
C PHE A 218 -2.59 -3.58 23.42
N LYS A 219 -3.00 -4.85 23.45
CA LYS A 219 -2.24 -5.95 22.89
C LYS A 219 -2.54 -6.07 21.40
N ALA A 220 -1.51 -5.97 20.56
CA ALA A 220 -1.64 -6.23 19.13
C ALA A 220 -2.03 -7.70 18.91
N PRO A 221 -3.12 -8.00 18.19
CA PRO A 221 -3.57 -9.37 18.01
C PRO A 221 -2.54 -10.19 17.25
N ALA A 222 -2.46 -11.48 17.59
CA ALA A 222 -1.68 -12.45 16.84
C ALA A 222 -2.39 -12.81 15.51
N SER A 223 -2.60 -11.82 14.65
CA SER A 223 -3.25 -12.00 13.35
C SER A 223 -2.28 -12.59 12.34
N ILE A 224 -2.78 -13.44 11.47
CA ILE A 224 -2.06 -14.00 10.32
C ILE A 224 -1.95 -12.97 9.20
N TYR A 225 -2.94 -12.10 9.08
CA TYR A 225 -3.02 -11.08 8.04
C TYR A 225 -2.65 -9.71 8.60
N ASN A 226 -2.10 -8.87 7.72
CA ASN A 226 -2.00 -7.45 8.02
C ASN A 226 -3.42 -6.90 8.22
N ALA A 227 -3.64 -6.24 9.35
CA ALA A 227 -4.93 -5.68 9.69
C ALA A 227 -4.76 -4.25 10.21
N THR A 228 -5.77 -3.43 9.97
CA THR A 228 -5.86 -2.08 10.54
C THR A 228 -6.93 -2.11 11.62
N TYR A 229 -6.59 -1.57 12.79
CA TYR A 229 -7.48 -1.46 13.94
C TYR A 229 -7.79 0.00 14.20
N ASN A 230 -9.05 0.27 14.49
CA ASN A 230 -9.56 1.59 14.81
C ASN A 230 -9.77 1.67 16.31
N ILE A 231 -9.24 2.72 16.94
CA ILE A 231 -9.46 2.99 18.35
C ILE A 231 -10.17 4.34 18.41
N THR A 232 -11.44 4.33 18.82
CA THR A 232 -12.28 5.52 18.89
C THR A 232 -12.53 5.89 20.33
N GLY A 233 -12.02 7.04 20.75
CA GLY A 233 -12.29 7.59 22.07
C GLY A 233 -13.50 8.49 22.03
N VAL A 234 -14.46 8.25 22.93
CA VAL A 234 -15.68 9.03 23.09
C VAL A 234 -15.70 9.62 24.48
N VAL A 235 -15.70 10.94 24.58
CA VAL A 235 -15.91 11.66 25.85
C VAL A 235 -17.34 12.18 25.92
N THR A 236 -18.00 11.94 27.05
CA THR A 236 -19.34 12.44 27.36
C THR A 236 -19.34 13.12 28.72
N GLY A 237 -20.26 14.05 28.94
CA GLY A 237 -20.55 14.65 30.24
C GLY A 237 -21.67 15.68 30.12
N GLU A 238 -21.99 16.36 31.20
CA GLU A 238 -23.14 17.26 31.29
C GLU A 238 -22.69 18.65 31.76
N ASP A 239 -23.39 19.71 31.33
CA ASP A 239 -23.22 21.05 31.93
C ASP A 239 -24.01 21.21 33.24
N LEU A 240 -24.00 22.42 33.81
CA LEU A 240 -24.72 22.76 35.04
C LEU A 240 -26.23 22.51 34.96
N PHE A 241 -26.81 22.53 33.76
CA PHE A 241 -28.25 22.34 33.52
C PHE A 241 -28.60 20.90 33.11
N GLY A 242 -27.60 20.00 33.08
CA GLY A 242 -27.79 18.61 32.67
C GLY A 242 -27.81 18.41 31.16
N ASN A 243 -27.44 19.41 30.35
CA ASN A 243 -27.34 19.20 28.90
C ASN A 243 -26.13 18.33 28.59
N LEU A 244 -26.33 17.28 27.80
CA LEU A 244 -25.28 16.32 27.45
C LEU A 244 -24.37 16.86 26.33
N TYR A 245 -23.07 16.80 26.57
CA TYR A 245 -22.02 17.06 25.59
C TYR A 245 -21.31 15.76 25.23
N ARG A 246 -21.00 15.62 23.94
CA ARG A 246 -20.29 14.45 23.41
C ARG A 246 -19.26 14.88 22.38
N LYS A 247 -18.05 14.33 22.48
CA LYS A 247 -17.00 14.48 21.48
C LYS A 247 -16.29 13.15 21.26
N GLU A 248 -15.81 12.92 20.05
CA GLU A 248 -15.05 11.72 19.72
C GLU A 248 -13.89 12.04 18.79
N ASP A 249 -12.89 11.15 18.83
CA ASP A 249 -11.78 11.12 17.89
C ASP A 249 -11.34 9.66 17.68
N THR A 250 -10.75 9.37 16.53
CA THR A 250 -10.36 8.02 16.12
C THR A 250 -8.93 8.01 15.63
N VAL A 251 -8.14 7.07 16.15
CA VAL A 251 -6.80 6.75 15.65
C VAL A 251 -6.77 5.38 14.99
N HIS A 252 -5.97 5.25 13.94
CA HIS A 252 -5.79 4.01 13.18
C HIS A 252 -4.38 3.47 13.37
N VAL A 253 -4.26 2.18 13.65
CA VAL A 253 -2.98 1.47 13.75
C VAL A 253 -2.98 0.23 12.87
N LYS A 254 -1.83 -0.12 12.30
CA LYS A 254 -1.66 -1.30 11.45
C LYS A 254 -0.83 -2.35 12.18
N VAL A 255 -1.36 -3.56 12.30
CA VAL A 255 -0.64 -4.72 12.86
C VAL A 255 -0.25 -5.63 11.71
N LEU A 256 1.04 -5.94 11.61
CA LEU A 256 1.58 -6.88 10.65
C LEU A 256 1.24 -8.32 11.02
N GLY A 257 1.04 -9.16 10.01
CA GLY A 257 0.82 -10.60 10.17
C GLY A 257 1.96 -11.29 10.94
N SER A 258 1.62 -12.34 11.67
CA SER A 258 2.54 -13.04 12.57
C SER A 258 3.54 -13.96 11.87
N HIS A 259 3.30 -14.36 10.62
CA HIS A 259 4.08 -15.34 9.85
C HIS A 259 4.85 -14.72 8.67
N ARG A 260 5.74 -13.78 8.94
CA ARG A 260 6.51 -13.09 7.90
C ARG A 260 7.77 -13.87 7.55
N VAL A 261 7.86 -14.32 6.31
CA VAL A 261 9.04 -15.04 5.79
C VAL A 261 9.60 -14.29 4.59
N GLU A 262 10.91 -14.11 4.59
CA GLU A 262 11.68 -13.56 3.48
C GLU A 262 12.65 -14.63 3.00
N ALA A 263 12.84 -14.76 1.69
CA ALA A 263 13.76 -15.73 1.13
C ALA A 263 14.50 -15.13 -0.07
N HIS A 264 15.82 -15.33 -0.10
CA HIS A 264 16.70 -14.77 -1.12
C HIS A 264 17.58 -15.83 -1.75
N LYS A 265 17.87 -15.66 -3.04
CA LYS A 265 18.79 -16.53 -3.79
C LYS A 265 19.91 -15.70 -4.42
N TYR A 266 21.14 -16.13 -4.16
CA TYR A 266 22.35 -15.47 -4.62
C TYR A 266 23.27 -16.46 -5.35
N VAL A 267 23.91 -15.97 -6.41
CA VAL A 267 25.05 -16.60 -7.06
C VAL A 267 25.97 -15.47 -7.54
N ARG A 268 27.28 -15.71 -7.57
CA ARG A 268 28.22 -14.75 -8.15
C ARG A 268 27.93 -14.50 -9.63
N GLU A 269 28.18 -13.28 -10.09
CA GLU A 269 27.81 -12.85 -11.45
C GLU A 269 28.65 -13.49 -12.55
N ARG A 270 29.91 -13.84 -12.26
CA ARG A 270 30.86 -14.35 -13.24
C ARG A 270 31.58 -15.58 -12.73
N ALA A 271 31.79 -16.51 -13.64
CA ALA A 271 32.45 -17.78 -13.41
C ALA A 271 33.11 -18.32 -14.68
N TYR A 272 33.96 -19.31 -14.50
CA TYR A 272 34.64 -20.09 -15.52
C TYR A 272 34.02 -21.49 -15.59
N ILE A 273 33.95 -22.08 -16.78
CA ILE A 273 33.47 -23.46 -16.93
C ILE A 273 34.38 -24.45 -16.20
N GLY A 274 33.81 -25.53 -15.65
CA GLY A 274 34.54 -26.54 -14.89
C GLY A 274 34.86 -26.16 -13.44
N GLU A 275 34.80 -24.88 -13.06
CA GLU A 275 35.02 -24.48 -11.68
C GLU A 275 33.76 -24.66 -10.82
N LYS A 276 33.95 -24.72 -9.49
CA LYS A 276 32.83 -24.76 -8.54
C LYS A 276 32.22 -23.36 -8.40
N VAL A 277 30.93 -23.25 -8.69
CA VAL A 277 30.09 -22.07 -8.46
C VAL A 277 29.21 -22.37 -7.24
N TYR A 278 29.18 -21.49 -6.25
CA TYR A 278 28.30 -21.65 -5.09
C TYR A 278 27.01 -20.85 -5.29
N VAL A 279 25.88 -21.52 -5.08
CA VAL A 279 24.56 -20.91 -4.97
C VAL A 279 24.19 -20.85 -3.50
N THR A 280 23.79 -19.68 -3.03
CA THR A 280 23.40 -19.43 -1.64
C THR A 280 21.93 -19.07 -1.57
N LEU A 281 21.20 -19.76 -0.69
CA LEU A 281 19.81 -19.52 -0.35
C LEU A 281 19.75 -19.03 1.10
N SER A 282 19.02 -17.96 1.35
CA SER A 282 18.77 -17.44 2.70
C SER A 282 17.27 -17.38 2.94
N VAL A 283 16.82 -17.84 4.10
CA VAL A 283 15.41 -17.78 4.54
C VAL A 283 15.38 -17.17 5.93
N LEU A 284 14.67 -16.06 6.10
CA LEU A 284 14.51 -15.32 7.35
C LEU A 284 13.05 -15.36 7.81
N ASN A 285 12.81 -15.74 9.06
CA ASN A 285 11.52 -15.56 9.70
C ASN A 285 11.51 -14.18 10.40
N ASN A 286 10.94 -13.18 9.74
CA ASN A 286 10.73 -11.83 10.26
C ASN A 286 9.38 -11.70 10.99
N GLY A 287 8.72 -12.83 11.27
CA GLY A 287 7.49 -12.96 12.02
C GLY A 287 7.73 -13.20 13.51
N THR A 288 6.64 -13.32 14.26
CA THR A 288 6.65 -13.52 15.72
C THR A 288 6.31 -14.94 16.14
N VAL A 289 6.03 -15.83 15.19
CA VAL A 289 5.71 -17.25 15.46
C VAL A 289 6.76 -18.19 14.89
N SER A 290 6.99 -19.32 15.57
CA SER A 290 7.87 -20.37 15.06
C SER A 290 7.18 -21.12 13.92
N LEU A 291 7.88 -21.24 12.80
CA LEU A 291 7.40 -21.98 11.63
C LEU A 291 8.01 -23.38 11.61
N LYS A 292 7.19 -24.38 11.31
CA LYS A 292 7.56 -25.79 11.38
C LYS A 292 7.53 -26.43 10.00
N ASN A 293 8.43 -27.41 9.78
CA ASN A 293 8.47 -28.23 8.57
C ASN A 293 8.51 -27.41 7.26
N LEU A 294 9.25 -26.31 7.22
CA LEU A 294 9.44 -25.55 5.98
C LEU A 294 10.21 -26.41 5.00
N THR A 295 9.72 -26.50 3.77
CA THR A 295 10.36 -27.24 2.68
C THR A 295 10.89 -26.29 1.63
N LEU A 296 12.22 -26.20 1.52
CA LEU A 296 12.89 -25.41 0.50
C LEU A 296 13.34 -26.34 -0.63
N THR A 297 13.02 -25.97 -1.87
CA THR A 297 13.42 -26.69 -3.08
C THR A 297 14.08 -25.74 -4.06
N ASP A 298 15.10 -26.21 -4.77
CA ASP A 298 15.78 -25.41 -5.78
C ASP A 298 16.04 -26.20 -7.07
N ALA A 299 16.28 -25.47 -8.15
CA ALA A 299 16.62 -26.01 -9.46
C ALA A 299 17.75 -25.20 -10.12
N LEU A 300 18.45 -25.87 -11.04
CA LEU A 300 19.51 -25.27 -11.85
C LEU A 300 19.15 -25.37 -13.33
N PRO A 301 19.45 -24.34 -14.15
CA PRO A 301 19.32 -24.43 -15.59
C PRO A 301 20.43 -25.32 -16.15
N LYS A 302 20.17 -26.08 -17.22
CA LYS A 302 21.26 -26.68 -18.01
C LYS A 302 22.13 -25.54 -18.56
N PRO A 303 23.48 -25.59 -18.48
CA PRO A 303 24.37 -26.73 -18.25
C PRO A 303 24.91 -26.85 -16.80
N LEU A 304 24.33 -26.14 -15.82
CA LEU A 304 24.77 -26.22 -14.44
C LEU A 304 24.25 -27.50 -13.79
N HIS A 305 25.14 -28.22 -13.10
CA HIS A 305 24.80 -29.43 -12.38
C HIS A 305 25.38 -29.39 -10.97
N PRO A 306 24.62 -29.81 -9.95
CA PRO A 306 25.19 -30.00 -8.63
C PRO A 306 26.12 -31.24 -8.62
N PRO A 307 26.89 -31.47 -7.56
CA PRO A 307 27.63 -32.72 -7.40
C PRO A 307 26.73 -33.95 -7.54
N PRO A 308 27.28 -35.10 -7.96
CA PRO A 308 26.54 -36.35 -7.97
C PRO A 308 25.91 -36.64 -6.59
N ASN A 309 24.69 -37.15 -6.60
CA ASN A 309 23.91 -37.49 -5.39
C ASN A 309 23.56 -36.31 -4.47
N TYR A 310 23.65 -35.07 -4.94
CA TYR A 310 23.27 -33.90 -4.15
C TYR A 310 21.77 -33.59 -4.31
N SER A 311 21.04 -33.55 -3.20
CA SER A 311 19.62 -33.14 -3.17
C SER A 311 19.49 -31.62 -3.07
N LEU A 312 18.67 -31.03 -3.94
CA LEU A 312 18.28 -29.61 -3.88
C LEU A 312 16.94 -29.42 -3.15
N ARG A 313 16.72 -30.20 -2.09
CA ARG A 313 15.53 -30.15 -1.23
C ARG A 313 15.96 -30.24 0.23
N TRP A 314 15.47 -29.30 1.04
CA TRP A 314 15.76 -29.19 2.47
C TRP A 314 14.46 -29.05 3.26
N SER A 315 14.45 -29.59 4.48
CA SER A 315 13.36 -29.39 5.46
C SER A 315 13.94 -28.87 6.77
N PHE A 316 13.33 -27.86 7.35
CA PHE A 316 13.78 -27.27 8.61
C PHE A 316 12.66 -26.51 9.33
N ASP A 317 12.83 -26.31 10.64
CA ASP A 317 12.05 -25.37 11.42
C ASP A 317 12.74 -24.01 11.46
N LEU A 318 11.96 -22.94 11.59
CA LEU A 318 12.49 -21.57 11.63
C LEU A 318 11.82 -20.77 12.77
N PRO A 319 12.49 -20.61 13.93
CA PRO A 319 12.02 -19.77 15.03
C PRO A 319 11.86 -18.29 14.63
N PRO A 320 11.09 -17.49 15.41
CA PRO A 320 10.99 -16.04 15.21
C PRO A 320 12.38 -15.39 15.19
N GLY A 321 12.62 -14.48 14.24
CA GLY A 321 13.89 -13.77 14.07
C GLY A 321 15.05 -14.62 13.56
N ALA A 322 14.88 -15.93 13.39
CA ALA A 322 15.96 -16.82 12.95
C ALA A 322 16.13 -16.80 11.42
N GLN A 323 17.38 -16.98 10.99
CA GLN A 323 17.75 -17.11 9.58
C GLN A 323 18.36 -18.49 9.31
N LYS A 324 17.94 -19.12 8.21
CA LYS A 324 18.55 -20.33 7.65
C LYS A 324 19.29 -19.95 6.37
N SER A 325 20.60 -20.20 6.35
CA SER A 325 21.42 -20.06 5.14
C SER A 325 21.88 -21.43 4.65
N ILE A 326 21.75 -21.68 3.35
CA ILE A 326 22.14 -22.92 2.67
C ILE A 326 23.00 -22.52 1.49
N SER A 327 24.21 -23.08 1.40
CA SER A 327 25.09 -22.89 0.25
C SER A 327 25.45 -24.24 -0.35
N TYR A 328 25.29 -24.38 -1.66
CA TYR A 328 25.62 -25.60 -2.37
C TYR A 328 26.46 -25.31 -3.63
N PRO A 329 27.44 -26.18 -3.95
CA PRO A 329 28.24 -26.03 -5.15
C PRO A 329 27.50 -26.56 -6.38
N CYS A 330 27.83 -26.02 -7.55
CA CYS A 330 27.46 -26.52 -8.86
C CYS A 330 28.61 -26.29 -9.84
N ILE A 331 28.66 -27.06 -10.92
CA ILE A 331 29.68 -26.98 -11.96
C ILE A 331 28.97 -26.85 -13.30
N ALA A 332 29.49 -25.98 -14.16
CA ALA A 332 28.98 -25.79 -15.50
C ALA A 332 29.88 -26.41 -16.56
N ARG A 333 29.27 -26.92 -17.65
CA ARG A 333 29.96 -27.60 -18.75
C ARG A 333 29.96 -26.86 -20.07
N SER A 334 29.33 -25.69 -20.13
CA SER A 334 29.29 -24.86 -21.34
C SER A 334 29.31 -23.39 -20.93
N PRO A 335 30.04 -22.53 -21.66
CA PRO A 335 30.02 -21.10 -21.45
C PRO A 335 28.65 -20.52 -21.83
N GLY A 336 28.39 -19.28 -21.43
CA GLY A 336 27.15 -18.55 -21.71
C GLY A 336 26.61 -17.79 -20.50
N ALA A 337 25.54 -17.03 -20.73
CA ALA A 337 24.82 -16.34 -19.67
C ALA A 337 23.56 -17.12 -19.27
N TYR A 338 23.44 -17.45 -17.99
CA TYR A 338 22.35 -18.26 -17.46
C TYR A 338 21.63 -17.55 -16.33
N VAL A 339 20.30 -17.60 -16.36
CA VAL A 339 19.43 -17.12 -15.29
C VAL A 339 18.98 -18.33 -14.49
N LEU A 340 19.26 -18.34 -13.19
CA LEU A 340 18.84 -19.42 -12.31
C LEU A 340 17.33 -19.30 -12.06
N PRO A 341 16.57 -20.41 -12.08
CA PRO A 341 15.17 -20.39 -11.68
C PRO A 341 15.08 -20.06 -10.18
N PRO A 342 13.92 -19.57 -9.71
CA PRO A 342 13.75 -19.26 -8.30
C PRO A 342 13.74 -20.54 -7.47
N ALA A 343 14.27 -20.48 -6.24
CA ALA A 343 14.01 -21.50 -5.24
C ALA A 343 12.57 -21.32 -4.71
N VAL A 344 11.93 -22.43 -4.37
CA VAL A 344 10.55 -22.48 -3.88
C VAL A 344 10.54 -22.95 -2.45
N LEU A 345 10.05 -22.10 -1.55
CA LEU A 345 9.83 -22.39 -0.14
C LEU A 345 8.35 -22.64 0.09
N ASN A 346 8.00 -23.80 0.66
CA ASN A 346 6.63 -24.13 1.05
C ASN A 346 6.55 -24.44 2.53
N TRP A 347 5.51 -23.97 3.20
CA TRP A 347 5.23 -24.32 4.58
C TRP A 347 3.72 -24.28 4.85
N GLU A 348 3.30 -24.99 5.87
CA GLU A 348 1.92 -24.97 6.34
C GLU A 348 1.84 -24.20 7.66
N PHE A 349 0.85 -23.33 7.79
CA PHE A 349 0.58 -22.63 9.03
C PHE A 349 -0.93 -22.44 9.18
N ASN A 350 -1.49 -22.89 10.31
CA ASN A 350 -2.93 -22.89 10.59
C ASN A 350 -3.77 -23.54 9.48
N ASN A 351 -3.37 -24.72 9.02
CA ASN A 351 -4.01 -25.48 7.93
C ASN A 351 -4.06 -24.76 6.57
N ILE A 352 -3.24 -23.72 6.39
CA ILE A 352 -3.09 -23.00 5.13
C ILE A 352 -1.68 -23.25 4.60
N ASN A 353 -1.59 -23.65 3.34
CA ASN A 353 -0.33 -23.83 2.64
C ASN A 353 0.14 -22.51 2.04
N TYR A 354 1.39 -22.16 2.31
CA TYR A 354 2.06 -20.98 1.80
C TYR A 354 3.20 -21.37 0.88
N THR A 355 3.41 -20.54 -0.14
CA THR A 355 4.52 -20.69 -1.09
C THR A 355 5.17 -19.34 -1.30
N LEU A 356 6.51 -19.31 -1.24
CA LEU A 356 7.34 -18.16 -1.55
C LEU A 356 8.38 -18.56 -2.60
N GLN A 357 8.62 -17.67 -3.56
CA GLN A 357 9.67 -17.83 -4.57
C GLN A 357 10.74 -16.77 -4.38
N THR A 358 12.01 -17.19 -4.46
CA THR A 358 13.16 -16.26 -4.40
C THR A 358 13.36 -15.53 -5.73
N GLU A 359 14.37 -14.68 -5.79
CA GLU A 359 14.82 -14.03 -7.01
C GLU A 359 15.44 -15.03 -8.01
N ARG A 360 15.65 -14.53 -9.24
CA ARG A 360 16.26 -15.24 -10.37
C ARG A 360 17.63 -14.64 -10.70
N PRO A 361 18.69 -14.92 -9.93
CA PRO A 361 19.97 -14.31 -10.18
C PRO A 361 20.62 -14.84 -11.47
N ARG A 362 21.53 -14.05 -12.05
CA ARG A 362 22.21 -14.35 -13.30
C ARG A 362 23.68 -14.68 -13.05
N VAL A 363 24.20 -15.67 -13.77
CA VAL A 363 25.62 -16.01 -13.83
C VAL A 363 26.10 -16.03 -15.27
N VAL A 364 27.27 -15.47 -15.53
CA VAL A 364 27.97 -15.51 -16.82
C VAL A 364 29.16 -16.45 -16.70
N LEU A 365 29.14 -17.52 -17.50
CA LEU A 365 30.17 -18.54 -17.54
C LEU A 365 31.07 -18.33 -18.75
N SER A 366 32.36 -18.15 -18.51
CA SER A 366 33.39 -18.01 -19.54
C SER A 366 34.16 -19.31 -19.74
N GLY A 367 34.60 -19.54 -20.97
CA GLY A 367 35.43 -20.66 -21.37
C GLY A 367 35.25 -21.03 -22.85
N PRO A 368 36.10 -21.94 -23.35
CA PRO A 368 35.99 -22.40 -24.73
C PRO A 368 34.78 -23.34 -24.92
N SER A 369 34.22 -23.36 -26.13
CA SER A 369 33.16 -24.30 -26.53
C SER A 369 33.42 -24.77 -27.96
N VAL A 370 34.22 -25.83 -28.07
CA VAL A 370 34.70 -26.34 -29.35
C VAL A 370 33.91 -27.56 -29.80
N SER A 371 33.55 -27.58 -31.08
CA SER A 371 33.04 -28.76 -31.77
C SER A 371 33.92 -29.12 -32.96
N VAL A 372 34.12 -30.42 -33.21
CA VAL A 372 34.87 -30.92 -34.36
C VAL A 372 33.98 -31.81 -35.22
N VAL A 373 33.91 -31.51 -36.51
CA VAL A 373 33.13 -32.25 -37.52
C VAL A 373 34.06 -32.82 -38.57
N LYS A 374 33.92 -34.12 -38.86
CA LYS A 374 34.66 -34.83 -39.91
C LYS A 374 33.76 -34.99 -41.13
N THR A 375 34.29 -34.72 -42.32
CA THR A 375 33.56 -34.79 -43.59
C THR A 375 34.46 -35.31 -44.71
N ALA A 376 33.88 -35.99 -45.69
CA ALA A 376 34.56 -36.33 -46.94
C ALA A 376 34.05 -35.41 -48.06
N ASN A 377 34.92 -35.01 -48.99
CA ASN A 377 34.50 -34.18 -50.12
C ASN A 377 33.57 -34.94 -51.10
N ARG A 378 33.61 -36.27 -51.10
CA ARG A 378 32.78 -37.18 -51.91
C ARG A 378 32.57 -38.49 -51.15
N THR A 379 31.43 -39.13 -51.35
CA THR A 379 31.09 -40.44 -50.77
C THR A 379 31.12 -41.58 -51.78
N LYS A 380 31.15 -41.26 -53.09
CA LYS A 380 31.29 -42.21 -54.21
C LYS A 380 32.58 -41.91 -54.95
N ILE A 381 33.46 -42.91 -55.05
CA ILE A 381 34.85 -42.73 -55.50
C ILE A 381 35.18 -43.84 -56.52
N PRO A 382 35.86 -43.53 -57.64
CA PRO A 382 36.29 -44.56 -58.58
C PRO A 382 37.35 -45.49 -57.96
N PRO A 383 37.61 -46.67 -58.55
CA PRO A 383 38.64 -47.60 -58.07
C PRO A 383 40.01 -46.92 -57.99
N ASN A 384 40.74 -47.13 -56.89
CA ASN A 384 42.03 -46.46 -56.63
C ASN A 384 41.92 -44.92 -56.64
N GLY A 385 40.71 -44.39 -56.49
CA GLY A 385 40.43 -42.97 -56.45
C GLY A 385 40.83 -42.35 -55.12
N ARG A 386 41.01 -41.04 -55.14
CA ARG A 386 41.40 -40.26 -53.96
C ARG A 386 40.22 -39.49 -53.38
N VAL A 387 40.12 -39.48 -52.05
CA VAL A 387 39.12 -38.73 -51.29
C VAL A 387 39.80 -37.80 -50.30
N LYS A 388 39.33 -36.56 -50.24
CA LYS A 388 39.83 -35.56 -49.29
C LYS A 388 38.92 -35.55 -48.06
N ILE A 389 39.52 -35.84 -46.91
CA ILE A 389 38.85 -35.75 -45.61
C ILE A 389 39.14 -34.39 -45.01
N SER A 390 38.11 -33.76 -44.45
CA SER A 390 38.18 -32.47 -43.76
C SER A 390 37.65 -32.59 -42.33
N LEU A 391 38.50 -32.22 -41.37
CA LEU A 391 38.18 -32.04 -39.97
C LEU A 391 38.06 -30.54 -39.69
N VAL A 392 36.89 -30.09 -39.30
CA VAL A 392 36.59 -28.68 -39.06
C VAL A 392 36.33 -28.48 -37.58
N ALA A 393 37.21 -27.74 -36.91
CA ALA A 393 37.07 -27.34 -35.52
C ALA A 393 36.48 -25.93 -35.45
N THR A 394 35.37 -25.78 -34.73
CA THR A 394 34.64 -24.52 -34.55
C THR A 394 34.56 -24.18 -33.07
N ASN A 395 35.03 -23.00 -32.66
CA ASN A 395 34.92 -22.53 -31.28
C ASN A 395 33.84 -21.47 -31.15
N THR A 396 32.80 -21.79 -30.38
CA THR A 396 31.66 -20.91 -30.08
C THR A 396 31.73 -20.31 -28.67
N GLY A 397 32.78 -20.63 -27.91
CA GLY A 397 33.02 -20.05 -26.59
C GLY A 397 33.65 -18.67 -26.68
N ASP A 398 33.72 -18.00 -25.52
CA ASP A 398 34.30 -16.67 -25.37
C ASP A 398 35.81 -16.70 -25.02
N GLN A 399 36.42 -17.90 -25.00
CA GLN A 399 37.85 -18.09 -24.78
C GLN A 399 38.46 -18.96 -25.89
N ALA A 400 39.75 -18.73 -26.18
CA ALA A 400 40.50 -19.51 -27.15
C ALA A 400 40.83 -20.92 -26.63
N ALA A 401 40.98 -21.89 -27.53
CA ALA A 401 41.30 -23.27 -27.18
C ALA A 401 42.40 -23.87 -28.05
N VAL A 402 43.20 -24.76 -27.46
CA VAL A 402 44.05 -25.71 -28.17
C VAL A 402 43.24 -26.99 -28.44
N VAL A 403 43.08 -27.32 -29.72
CA VAL A 403 42.39 -28.51 -30.21
C VAL A 403 43.44 -29.49 -30.73
N ARG A 404 43.56 -30.64 -30.08
CA ARG A 404 44.37 -31.76 -30.56
C ARG A 404 43.48 -32.76 -31.24
N ILE A 405 43.83 -33.12 -32.46
CA ILE A 405 43.11 -34.07 -33.31
C ILE A 405 44.02 -35.26 -33.57
N GLU A 406 43.47 -36.45 -33.36
CA GLU A 406 44.09 -37.73 -33.67
C GLU A 406 43.07 -38.58 -34.43
N ASP A 407 43.37 -38.87 -35.69
CA ASP A 407 42.49 -39.63 -36.57
C ASP A 407 43.11 -40.98 -36.94
N HIS A 408 42.25 -41.92 -37.30
CA HIS A 408 42.64 -43.29 -37.65
C HIS A 408 42.15 -43.63 -39.06
N ILE A 409 42.98 -44.36 -39.79
CA ILE A 409 42.65 -44.87 -41.12
C ILE A 409 42.23 -46.35 -40.99
N PRO A 410 41.13 -46.78 -41.61
CA PRO A 410 40.73 -48.19 -41.69
C PRO A 410 41.75 -49.06 -42.43
N GLU A 411 41.71 -50.37 -42.20
CA GLU A 411 42.51 -51.33 -42.95
C GLU A 411 42.19 -51.29 -44.47
N GLY A 412 43.21 -51.51 -45.31
CA GLY A 412 43.07 -51.50 -46.77
C GLY A 412 43.01 -50.11 -47.41
N VAL A 413 43.18 -49.03 -46.64
CA VAL A 413 43.18 -47.64 -47.12
C VAL A 413 44.56 -47.02 -46.97
N LYS A 414 45.01 -46.30 -48.01
CA LYS A 414 46.34 -45.68 -48.03
C LYS A 414 46.25 -44.18 -47.78
N LEU A 415 47.08 -43.65 -46.88
CA LEU A 415 47.29 -42.21 -46.74
C LEU A 415 48.15 -41.70 -47.90
N VAL A 416 47.63 -40.75 -48.66
CA VAL A 416 48.34 -40.13 -49.79
C VAL A 416 49.05 -38.86 -49.38
N SER A 417 48.40 -38.02 -48.56
CA SER A 417 48.93 -36.71 -48.17
C SER A 417 48.24 -36.18 -46.91
N GLY A 418 48.96 -35.37 -46.12
CA GLY A 418 48.46 -34.75 -44.89
C GLY A 418 48.75 -35.59 -43.64
N ASP A 419 48.44 -35.03 -42.47
CA ASP A 419 48.75 -35.64 -41.17
C ASP A 419 47.48 -36.22 -40.53
N LEU A 420 47.61 -37.33 -39.80
CA LEU A 420 46.52 -37.86 -38.97
C LEU A 420 46.51 -37.26 -37.56
N TYR A 421 47.60 -36.60 -37.17
CA TYR A 421 47.74 -35.91 -35.90
C TYR A 421 47.95 -34.41 -36.13
N ARG A 422 47.16 -33.57 -35.46
CA ARG A 422 47.30 -32.10 -35.58
C ARG A 422 46.93 -31.38 -34.28
N SER A 423 47.68 -30.33 -33.95
CA SER A 423 47.29 -29.35 -32.93
C SER A 423 46.92 -28.02 -33.59
N LEU A 424 45.79 -27.44 -33.19
CA LEU A 424 45.25 -26.19 -33.71
C LEU A 424 44.90 -25.26 -32.54
N ILE A 425 45.35 -24.00 -32.58
CA ILE A 425 44.79 -22.95 -31.71
C ILE A 425 43.56 -22.40 -32.42
N VAL A 426 42.39 -22.44 -31.78
CA VAL A 426 41.13 -21.90 -32.34
C VAL A 426 40.63 -20.79 -31.41
N TYR A 427 40.74 -19.55 -31.87
CA TYR A 427 40.29 -18.35 -31.14
C TYR A 427 38.76 -18.30 -31.02
N GLN A 428 38.25 -17.36 -30.23
CA GLN A 428 36.83 -17.11 -30.07
C GLN A 428 36.14 -16.88 -31.43
N ASN A 429 35.00 -17.53 -31.65
CA ASN A 429 34.23 -17.48 -32.91
C ASN A 429 35.04 -17.85 -34.18
N GLU A 430 36.18 -18.54 -34.02
CA GLU A 430 37.01 -18.97 -35.14
C GLU A 430 36.65 -20.40 -35.57
N THR A 431 36.86 -20.67 -36.86
CA THR A 431 36.80 -22.00 -37.44
C THR A 431 38.12 -22.33 -38.12
N LYS A 432 38.72 -23.47 -37.77
CA LYS A 432 39.94 -23.98 -38.43
C LYS A 432 39.70 -25.34 -39.07
N ARG A 433 40.35 -25.54 -40.21
CA ARG A 433 40.24 -26.76 -41.01
C ARG A 433 41.57 -27.49 -41.07
N HIS A 434 41.53 -28.79 -40.80
CA HIS A 434 42.61 -29.74 -41.07
C HIS A 434 42.16 -30.74 -42.14
N THR A 435 43.04 -31.09 -43.08
CA THR A 435 42.66 -31.98 -44.20
C THR A 435 43.75 -32.98 -44.53
N TYR A 436 43.35 -34.19 -44.90
CA TYR A 436 44.21 -35.24 -45.42
C TYR A 436 43.52 -35.99 -46.57
N THR A 437 44.29 -36.69 -47.39
CA THR A 437 43.79 -37.37 -48.59
C THR A 437 44.07 -38.86 -48.48
N LEU A 438 43.03 -39.67 -48.69
CA LEU A 438 43.11 -41.13 -48.72
C LEU A 438 42.98 -41.64 -50.16
N GLU A 439 43.64 -42.75 -50.43
CA GLU A 439 43.45 -43.58 -51.63
C GLU A 439 42.75 -44.86 -51.19
N LEU A 440 41.61 -45.12 -51.81
CA LEU A 440 40.73 -46.26 -51.49
C LEU A 440 41.10 -47.48 -52.35
N PRO A 441 40.80 -48.72 -51.90
CA PRO A 441 41.06 -49.94 -52.66
C PRO A 441 40.27 -49.98 -53.98
N ALA A 442 40.53 -50.99 -54.80
CA ALA A 442 39.91 -51.13 -56.11
C ALA A 442 38.37 -51.27 -56.06
N ASN A 443 37.81 -51.98 -55.07
CA ASN A 443 36.36 -52.16 -54.91
C ASN A 443 35.99 -52.29 -53.43
N GLY A 444 34.79 -51.85 -53.04
CA GLY A 444 34.21 -52.11 -51.71
C GLY A 444 33.61 -50.88 -51.02
N THR A 445 33.14 -51.09 -49.79
CA THR A 445 32.63 -50.04 -48.89
C THR A 445 33.57 -49.88 -47.70
N ILE A 446 33.90 -48.63 -47.36
CA ILE A 446 34.78 -48.29 -46.23
C ILE A 446 34.04 -47.39 -45.26
N ILE A 447 34.17 -47.69 -43.97
CA ILE A 447 33.62 -46.87 -42.89
C ILE A 447 34.77 -46.14 -42.21
N LEU A 448 34.74 -44.82 -42.22
CA LEU A 448 35.75 -44.03 -41.50
C LEU A 448 35.40 -43.97 -40.00
N PRO A 449 36.37 -44.27 -39.11
CA PRO A 449 36.17 -44.08 -37.68
C PRO A 449 36.05 -42.58 -37.34
N PRO A 450 35.41 -42.24 -36.21
CA PRO A 450 35.41 -40.87 -35.70
C PRO A 450 36.83 -40.47 -35.28
N ALA A 451 37.18 -39.20 -35.46
CA ALA A 451 38.43 -38.67 -34.94
C ALA A 451 38.34 -38.47 -33.42
N LEU A 452 39.44 -38.78 -32.73
CA LEU A 452 39.61 -38.47 -31.32
C LEU A 452 40.09 -37.03 -31.19
N THR A 453 39.41 -36.24 -30.37
CA THR A 453 39.80 -34.85 -30.15
C THR A 453 39.87 -34.54 -28.66
N SER A 454 40.84 -33.71 -28.29
CA SER A 454 40.88 -33.11 -26.95
C SER A 454 41.00 -31.60 -27.07
N THR A 455 40.27 -30.91 -26.22
CA THR A 455 40.21 -29.45 -26.20
C THR A 455 40.66 -28.97 -24.83
N THR A 456 41.60 -28.03 -24.85
CA THR A 456 42.17 -27.39 -23.66
C THR A 456 42.04 -25.88 -23.84
N ASP A 457 41.65 -25.17 -22.79
CA ASP A 457 41.75 -23.70 -22.77
C ASP A 457 43.18 -23.22 -23.02
N LEU A 458 43.34 -22.24 -23.93
CA LEU A 458 44.63 -21.68 -24.29
C LEU A 458 45.34 -21.01 -23.10
N LEU A 459 44.61 -20.35 -22.19
CA LEU A 459 45.21 -19.71 -21.01
C LEU A 459 45.84 -20.77 -20.10
N GLN A 460 45.09 -21.83 -19.79
CA GLN A 460 45.60 -22.94 -18.98
C GLN A 460 46.73 -23.72 -19.66
N PHE A 461 46.74 -23.80 -20.99
CA PHE A 461 47.82 -24.45 -21.73
C PHE A 461 49.17 -23.77 -21.54
N TYR A 462 49.20 -22.44 -21.40
CA TYR A 462 50.43 -21.69 -21.15
C TYR A 462 50.87 -21.70 -19.68
N GLU A 463 49.92 -21.82 -18.74
CA GLU A 463 50.23 -21.83 -17.30
C GLU A 463 50.87 -23.14 -16.83
N ASP A 464 50.48 -24.30 -17.37
CA ASP A 464 51.09 -25.59 -17.02
C ASP A 464 51.10 -26.56 -18.22
N PRO A 465 52.14 -26.52 -19.07
CA PRO A 465 52.24 -27.41 -20.23
C PRO A 465 52.48 -28.89 -19.86
N GLY A 466 52.89 -29.17 -18.61
CA GLY A 466 53.33 -30.49 -18.13
C GLY A 466 52.28 -31.29 -17.35
N GLN A 467 51.29 -30.64 -16.75
CA GLN A 467 50.17 -31.32 -16.07
C GLN A 467 48.90 -31.42 -16.93
N LEU A 468 47.98 -32.33 -16.55
CA LEU A 468 46.65 -32.42 -17.15
C LEU A 468 45.81 -31.22 -16.70
N PRO A 469 45.40 -30.32 -17.62
CA PRO A 469 44.65 -29.12 -17.26
C PRO A 469 43.24 -29.48 -16.76
N TYR A 470 42.76 -28.75 -15.76
CA TYR A 470 41.45 -28.95 -15.12
C TYR A 470 40.26 -28.88 -16.11
N SER A 471 40.44 -28.22 -17.25
CA SER A 471 39.43 -28.06 -18.31
C SER A 471 39.68 -28.90 -19.57
N ARG A 472 40.42 -30.02 -19.49
CA ARG A 472 40.55 -30.92 -20.64
C ARG A 472 39.21 -31.62 -20.91
N HIS A 473 38.62 -31.34 -22.06
CA HIS A 473 37.43 -32.05 -22.54
C HIS A 473 37.83 -33.00 -23.67
N ASN A 474 37.62 -34.30 -23.45
CA ASN A 474 37.76 -35.30 -24.51
C ASN A 474 36.44 -35.33 -25.28
N ILE A 475 36.51 -35.00 -26.57
CA ILE A 475 35.35 -34.92 -27.46
C ILE A 475 35.62 -35.87 -28.62
N ARG A 476 34.64 -36.70 -28.99
CA ARG A 476 34.69 -37.41 -30.28
C ARG A 476 34.11 -36.50 -31.35
N SER A 477 34.70 -36.48 -32.54
CA SER A 477 34.11 -35.72 -33.65
C SER A 477 32.65 -36.13 -33.85
N ARG A 478 31.74 -35.15 -33.98
CA ARG A 478 30.31 -35.44 -34.23
C ARG A 478 30.15 -35.96 -35.66
N THR A 479 30.27 -37.27 -35.82
CA THR A 479 29.92 -37.99 -37.06
C THR A 479 29.21 -39.28 -36.70
N ASN A 480 27.98 -39.45 -37.20
CA ASN A 480 27.45 -40.79 -37.44
C ASN A 480 28.30 -41.39 -38.57
N THR A 481 28.67 -42.65 -38.42
CA THR A 481 29.48 -43.46 -39.34
C THR A 481 29.53 -42.92 -40.78
N LEU A 482 30.71 -42.49 -41.23
CA LEU A 482 30.92 -42.01 -42.59
C LEU A 482 31.21 -43.20 -43.51
N GLU A 483 30.23 -43.56 -44.33
CA GLU A 483 30.33 -44.64 -45.32
C GLU A 483 30.81 -44.11 -46.68
N LEU A 484 31.86 -44.71 -47.22
CA LEU A 484 32.44 -44.42 -48.53
C LEU A 484 32.24 -45.63 -49.44
N ILE A 485 31.73 -45.40 -50.65
CA ILE A 485 31.45 -46.43 -51.64
C ILE A 485 32.45 -46.29 -52.79
N VAL A 486 33.24 -47.32 -53.03
CA VAL A 486 34.09 -47.43 -54.22
C VAL A 486 33.27 -48.09 -55.32
N GLU A 487 32.93 -47.31 -56.36
CA GLU A 487 32.20 -47.83 -57.51
C GLU A 487 33.19 -48.42 -58.53
N PRO A 488 32.92 -49.60 -59.13
CA PRO A 488 33.78 -50.14 -60.17
C PRO A 488 33.84 -49.20 -61.37
N LEU A 489 34.99 -49.16 -62.05
CA LEU A 489 35.17 -48.42 -63.30
C LEU A 489 34.16 -48.95 -64.34
N LYS A 490 33.11 -48.18 -64.64
CA LYS A 490 32.28 -48.41 -65.82
C LYS A 490 33.10 -48.04 -67.04
N ILE A 491 33.71 -49.05 -67.67
CA ILE A 491 34.25 -48.92 -69.01
C ILE A 491 33.04 -48.88 -69.95
N SER A 492 32.63 -47.69 -70.38
CA SER A 492 31.77 -47.55 -71.56
C SER A 492 32.68 -47.67 -72.79
N HIS A 493 32.70 -48.84 -73.42
CA HIS A 493 33.07 -48.92 -74.84
C HIS A 493 31.84 -48.48 -75.65
N GLU A 494 31.90 -47.30 -76.24
CA GLU A 494 31.37 -47.07 -77.58
C GLU A 494 32.04 -45.83 -78.18
N ASP A 495 32.54 -46.01 -79.40
CA ASP A 495 33.66 -45.32 -80.01
C ASP A 495 33.34 -43.94 -80.60
N GLU A 496 34.40 -43.15 -80.58
CA GLU A 496 34.89 -42.27 -81.65
C GLU A 496 34.51 -42.72 -83.08
N ILE A 497 33.31 -42.39 -83.56
CA ILE A 497 33.01 -42.32 -85.00
C ILE A 497 32.10 -41.11 -85.26
N MET A 498 32.64 -40.06 -85.88
CA MET A 498 32.11 -39.49 -87.13
C MET A 498 33.00 -38.34 -87.61
N ARG A 499 33.79 -38.63 -88.65
CA ARG A 499 34.31 -37.60 -89.57
C ARG A 499 33.21 -37.24 -90.58
N THR A 500 33.24 -35.95 -90.92
CA THR A 500 33.01 -35.31 -92.23
C THR A 500 31.64 -34.63 -92.54
N ILE A 501 31.75 -33.29 -92.76
CA ILE A 501 31.02 -32.39 -93.71
C ILE A 501 29.64 -31.85 -93.28
N VAL A 502 29.23 -30.56 -93.33
CA VAL A 502 29.76 -29.19 -93.62
C VAL A 502 28.63 -28.20 -93.21
N THR A 503 28.99 -27.12 -92.47
CA THR A 503 28.45 -25.71 -92.33
C THR A 503 26.95 -25.32 -92.51
N PRO A 504 26.53 -24.06 -92.21
CA PRO A 504 26.77 -23.20 -91.04
C PRO A 504 25.45 -22.58 -90.46
N THR A 505 25.63 -21.80 -89.38
CA THR A 505 24.75 -20.88 -88.62
C THR A 505 23.66 -20.11 -89.40
N PRO A 506 22.59 -19.58 -88.74
CA PRO A 506 22.72 -18.35 -87.93
C PRO A 506 21.89 -18.28 -86.63
N ARG A 507 22.46 -17.54 -85.66
CA ARG A 507 21.80 -16.86 -84.51
C ARG A 507 21.06 -15.59 -85.04
N PRO A 508 20.40 -14.73 -84.22
CA PRO A 508 19.91 -14.84 -82.83
C PRO A 508 18.46 -14.27 -82.69
N PHE A 509 17.86 -14.28 -81.49
CA PHE A 509 17.16 -13.10 -80.97
C PHE A 509 17.09 -13.14 -79.43
N VAL A 510 17.51 -12.02 -78.85
CA VAL A 510 17.52 -11.63 -77.43
C VAL A 510 16.36 -10.65 -77.24
N VAL A 511 15.66 -10.63 -76.09
CA VAL A 511 15.30 -9.41 -75.32
C VAL A 511 14.92 -9.78 -73.87
N GLU A 512 15.43 -8.97 -72.94
CA GLU A 512 15.35 -8.95 -71.48
C GLU A 512 14.00 -8.52 -70.84
N VAL A 513 13.71 -9.14 -69.69
CA VAL A 513 13.47 -8.60 -68.32
C VAL A 513 12.71 -7.28 -68.09
N LYS A 514 11.67 -7.31 -67.22
CA LYS A 514 11.53 -6.37 -66.09
C LYS A 514 10.55 -6.81 -64.98
N GLU A 515 10.94 -6.48 -63.75
CA GLU A 515 10.39 -6.84 -62.43
C GLU A 515 9.25 -5.92 -61.89
N THR A 516 8.39 -6.50 -61.01
CA THR A 516 7.59 -6.05 -59.81
C THR A 516 7.24 -4.57 -59.54
N PRO A 517 6.21 -4.17 -58.70
CA PRO A 517 5.79 -4.76 -57.40
C PRO A 517 4.30 -4.64 -56.94
N LEU A 518 4.07 -5.12 -55.70
CA LEU A 518 2.86 -5.23 -54.84
C LEU A 518 2.04 -3.94 -54.54
N PRO A 519 0.78 -4.04 -54.07
CA PRO A 519 0.02 -2.94 -53.45
C PRO A 519 -0.28 -3.11 -51.93
N VAL A 520 -0.36 -1.98 -51.22
CA VAL A 520 -0.92 -1.77 -49.85
C VAL A 520 -1.47 -0.32 -49.81
N PRO A 521 -2.33 0.14 -48.87
CA PRO A 521 -3.69 -0.27 -48.47
C PRO A 521 -4.72 0.88 -48.65
N ALA A 522 -6.02 0.61 -48.41
CA ALA A 522 -7.09 1.61 -48.40
C ALA A 522 -7.36 2.19 -46.99
N LYS A 523 -7.50 3.53 -46.90
CA LYS A 523 -8.06 4.30 -45.77
C LYS A 523 -9.47 4.76 -46.12
N SER A 524 -10.41 4.66 -45.18
CA SER A 524 -11.66 5.45 -45.08
C SER A 524 -11.98 5.56 -43.58
N GLY A 525 -12.63 6.56 -43.01
CA GLY A 525 -13.26 7.81 -43.46
C GLY A 525 -14.04 8.33 -42.23
N LYS A 526 -13.87 9.60 -41.86
CA LYS A 526 -14.65 10.29 -40.82
C LYS A 526 -15.87 10.96 -41.47
N THR A 527 -16.98 11.09 -40.74
CA THR A 527 -18.01 12.12 -40.99
C THR A 527 -18.73 12.54 -39.69
N PRO A 528 -19.29 13.78 -39.62
CA PRO A 528 -19.73 14.45 -38.38
C PRO A 528 -21.25 14.77 -38.31
N GLY A 529 -21.72 15.26 -37.16
CA GLY A 529 -23.04 15.90 -36.93
C GLY A 529 -23.78 15.28 -35.72
N ALA A 530 -24.46 15.97 -34.81
CA ALA A 530 -25.09 17.29 -34.85
C ALA A 530 -25.25 17.88 -33.43
N ARG A 531 -25.46 19.21 -33.37
CA ARG A 531 -25.75 20.05 -32.19
C ARG A 531 -27.26 20.18 -32.01
N ILE A 532 -27.78 20.22 -30.78
CA ILE A 532 -28.98 21.00 -30.41
C ILE A 532 -28.78 21.61 -29.01
N VAL A 533 -29.03 22.92 -28.93
CA VAL A 533 -29.07 23.82 -27.76
C VAL A 533 -30.53 24.31 -27.63
N THR A 534 -31.00 24.64 -26.41
CA THR A 534 -31.96 25.71 -25.96
C THR A 534 -32.58 25.24 -24.61
N ALA A 535 -32.29 25.82 -23.42
CA ALA A 535 -32.82 27.05 -22.77
C ALA A 535 -34.34 26.99 -22.45
N ILE A 536 -34.97 27.50 -21.37
CA ILE A 536 -34.67 28.38 -20.21
C ILE A 536 -35.91 28.37 -19.25
N PHE A 537 -35.70 28.56 -17.93
CA PHE A 537 -36.51 29.14 -16.80
C PHE A 537 -38.06 29.03 -16.67
N VAL A 538 -38.54 28.88 -15.42
CA VAL A 538 -39.18 29.95 -14.57
C VAL A 538 -39.59 29.42 -13.18
N PHE A 539 -39.42 30.27 -12.16
CA PHE A 539 -39.82 30.21 -10.75
C PHE A 539 -41.25 30.75 -10.54
N VAL A 540 -42.07 30.18 -9.65
CA VAL A 540 -43.12 30.90 -8.88
C VAL A 540 -43.35 30.23 -7.51
N ALA A 541 -43.51 31.06 -6.49
CA ALA A 541 -43.72 30.76 -5.08
C ALA A 541 -45.20 30.75 -4.65
N ALA A 542 -45.39 30.34 -3.38
CA ALA A 542 -46.52 30.62 -2.47
C ALA A 542 -47.86 29.88 -2.69
N SER A 543 -48.33 29.16 -1.67
CA SER A 543 -49.24 29.73 -0.67
C SER A 543 -49.68 28.69 0.38
N SER A 544 -49.81 29.19 1.61
CA SER A 544 -50.51 28.64 2.75
C SER A 544 -51.88 28.03 2.43
N LEU A 545 -52.25 26.93 3.10
CA LEU A 545 -53.62 26.74 3.59
C LEU A 545 -53.68 25.70 4.72
N THR A 546 -53.99 26.22 5.90
CA THR A 546 -54.72 25.63 7.03
C THR A 546 -55.37 24.25 6.83
N ARG A 547 -55.13 23.33 7.79
CA ARG A 547 -56.14 22.33 8.20
C ARG A 547 -56.13 22.11 9.72
N LYS A 548 -57.16 22.69 10.34
CA LYS A 548 -57.81 22.24 11.58
C LYS A 548 -58.35 20.82 11.38
N PHE A 549 -58.23 19.93 12.37
CA PHE A 549 -59.23 18.91 12.80
C PHE A 549 -58.75 18.38 14.16
N LYS A 550 -59.35 18.83 15.28
CA LYS A 550 -60.53 18.30 16.00
C LYS A 550 -60.16 17.26 17.07
N PHE A 551 -60.41 17.67 18.31
CA PHE A 551 -60.97 16.91 19.43
C PHE A 551 -61.30 15.43 19.18
N LYS A 552 -60.74 14.59 20.04
CA LYS A 552 -61.52 13.68 20.86
C LYS A 552 -60.93 13.59 22.25
#